data_AF-A0A318UAG6-F1
#
_entry.id   AF-A0A318UAG6-F1
#
_cell.length_a   1.000
_cell.length_b   1.000
_cell.length_c   1.000
_cell.angle_alpha   90.00
_cell.angle_beta   90.00
_cell.angle_gamma   90.00
#
_symmetry.space_group_name_H-M   'P 1'
#
loop_
_entity.id
_entity.type
_entity.pdbx_description
1 polymer ?
#
loop_
_entity_poly.entity_id
_entity_poly.type
_entity_poly.pdbx_seq_one_letter_code
_entity_poly.pdbx_strand_id
1 'polypeptide(L)'
;MKFTASRLSEGNKVFPTEIYLEENSIEIKSPGLFSGDSKYLQYEDITSIEVDSPMIGFSTLRLFLNGNKIEVHGFSKSDIKQIRKIIDEARSKRRGR
;
A
#
# COMPACT_ATOMS: atom_id res chain seq x y z
N MET A 1 2.09 10.22 -6.09
CA MET A 1 0.61 10.25 -5.89
C MET A 1 0.29 9.80 -4.48
N LYS A 2 -0.65 10.46 -3.78
CA LYS A 2 -0.93 10.19 -2.35
C LYS A 2 -2.31 9.54 -2.17
N PHE A 3 -2.39 8.54 -1.29
CA PHE A 3 -3.62 7.94 -0.78
C PHE A 3 -3.61 7.99 0.76
N THR A 4 -4.79 8.21 1.36
CA THR A 4 -4.93 8.29 2.81
C THR A 4 -6.04 7.35 3.25
N ALA A 5 -5.73 6.51 4.25
CA ALA A 5 -6.69 5.61 4.85
C ALA A 5 -7.79 6.39 5.56
N SER A 6 -9.00 5.83 5.53
CA SER A 6 -10.15 6.39 6.22
C SER A 6 -9.94 6.38 7.73
N ARG A 7 -10.21 7.51 8.36
CA ARG A 7 -10.19 7.64 9.83
C ARG A 7 -11.26 6.82 10.53
N LEU A 8 -12.27 6.36 9.79
CA LEU A 8 -13.33 5.49 10.29
C LEU A 8 -12.90 4.01 10.36
N SER A 9 -11.80 3.66 9.70
CA SER A 9 -11.25 2.31 9.75
C SER A 9 -10.43 2.08 11.01
N GLU A 10 -10.33 0.82 11.44
CA GLU A 10 -9.56 0.45 12.63
C GLU A 10 -8.07 0.82 12.47
N GLY A 11 -7.45 1.26 13.56
CA GLY A 11 -6.04 1.69 13.59
C GLY A 11 -5.77 3.10 13.04
N ASN A 12 -6.73 3.76 12.37
CA ASN A 12 -6.50 5.01 11.63
C ASN A 12 -7.19 6.26 12.23
N LYS A 13 -7.75 6.18 13.45
CA LYS A 13 -8.58 7.26 14.04
C LYS A 13 -7.81 8.55 14.34
N VAL A 14 -6.61 8.42 14.89
CA VAL A 14 -5.80 9.57 15.35
C VAL A 14 -4.79 9.99 14.27
N PHE A 15 -4.07 9.03 13.69
CA PHE A 15 -3.17 9.27 12.57
C PHE A 15 -3.45 8.24 11.47
N PRO A 16 -4.05 8.65 10.35
CA PRO A 16 -4.37 7.73 9.27
C PRO A 16 -3.12 7.25 8.56
N THR A 17 -3.13 6.00 8.13
CA THR A 17 -2.08 5.46 7.26
C THR A 17 -2.08 6.19 5.91
N GLU A 18 -0.91 6.55 5.41
CA GLU A 18 -0.73 7.22 4.13
C GLU A 18 0.17 6.40 3.21
N ILE A 19 -0.15 6.40 1.92
CA ILE A 19 0.64 5.76 0.87
C ILE A 19 1.04 6.84 -0.13
N TYR A 20 2.33 6.95 -0.40
CA TYR A 20 2.90 7.80 -1.42
C TYR A 20 3.51 6.93 -2.50
N LEU A 21 2.95 6.98 -3.70
CA LEU A 21 3.45 6.30 -4.88
C LEU A 21 4.38 7.24 -5.63
N GLU A 22 5.65 6.88 -5.67
CA GLU A 22 6.68 7.53 -6.47
C GLU A 22 6.91 6.74 -7.77
N GLU A 23 7.81 7.22 -8.63
CA GLU A 23 8.08 6.61 -9.94
C GLU A 23 8.50 5.14 -9.82
N ASN A 24 9.32 4.81 -8.83
CA ASN A 24 9.94 3.49 -8.68
C ASN A 24 9.74 2.86 -7.29
N SER A 25 9.10 3.58 -6.37
CA SER A 25 8.97 3.18 -4.99
C SER A 25 7.61 3.56 -4.41
N ILE A 26 7.27 2.91 -3.32
CA ILE A 26 6.15 3.25 -2.46
C ILE A 26 6.68 3.60 -1.07
N GLU A 27 6.26 4.74 -0.54
CA GLU A 27 6.42 5.09 0.86
C GLU A 27 5.10 4.87 1.59
N ILE A 28 5.15 4.16 2.71
CA ILE A 28 4.01 3.90 3.57
C ILE A 28 4.26 4.55 4.91
N LYS A 29 3.41 5.50 5.31
CA LYS A 29 3.42 6.09 6.64
C LYS A 29 2.29 5.48 7.45
N SER A 30 2.62 4.62 8.41
CA SER A 30 1.64 3.91 9.22
C SER A 30 2.07 3.95 10.69
N PRO A 31 1.61 4.96 11.44
CA PRO A 31 1.99 5.14 12.84
C PRO A 31 1.62 3.91 13.69
N GLY A 32 2.61 3.36 14.40
CA GLY A 32 2.42 2.18 15.25
C GLY A 32 2.54 0.83 14.54
N LEU A 33 2.63 0.79 13.20
CA LEU A 33 2.88 -0.44 12.44
C LEU A 33 4.38 -0.69 12.18
N PHE A 34 5.17 0.37 12.11
CA PHE A 34 6.60 0.30 11.87
C PHE A 34 7.37 0.84 13.09
N SER A 35 8.64 0.44 13.24
CA SER A 35 9.55 0.98 14.26
C SER A 35 9.93 2.45 14.04
N GLY A 36 9.51 3.04 12.92
CA GLY A 36 9.62 4.47 12.60
C GLY A 36 8.36 4.96 11.89
N ASP A 37 8.35 6.22 11.46
CA ASP A 37 7.13 6.86 10.93
C ASP A 37 6.75 6.40 9.52
N SER A 38 7.72 5.87 8.77
CA SER A 38 7.56 5.53 7.36
C SER A 38 8.38 4.31 6.97
N LYS A 39 7.91 3.57 5.97
CA LYS A 39 8.65 2.51 5.31
C LYS A 39 8.68 2.72 3.80
N TYR A 40 9.87 2.69 3.23
CA TYR A 40 10.10 2.81 1.79
C TYR A 40 10.35 1.44 1.19
N LEU A 41 9.66 1.14 0.09
CA LEU A 41 9.77 -0.13 -0.63
C LEU A 41 9.99 0.16 -2.11
N GLN A 42 10.96 -0.51 -2.74
CA GLN A 42 11.10 -0.46 -4.19
C GLN A 42 10.06 -1.38 -4.84
N TYR A 43 9.48 -0.99 -5.97
CA TYR A 43 8.49 -1.83 -6.65
C TYR A 43 9.06 -3.18 -7.11
N GLU A 44 10.37 -3.25 -7.34
CA GLU A 44 11.07 -4.47 -7.74
C GLU A 44 11.21 -5.49 -6.60
N ASP A 45 11.27 -5.03 -5.36
CA ASP A 45 11.34 -5.90 -4.18
C ASP A 45 9.98 -6.53 -3.85
N ILE A 46 8.88 -5.99 -4.41
CA ILE A 46 7.54 -6.53 -4.23
C ILE A 46 7.41 -7.81 -5.07
N THR A 47 7.34 -8.94 -4.39
CA THR A 47 7.18 -10.25 -5.03
C THR A 47 5.72 -10.52 -5.37
N SER A 48 4.80 -10.18 -4.47
CA SER A 48 3.35 -10.37 -4.65
C SER A 48 2.54 -9.24 -4.00
N ILE A 49 1.33 -9.03 -4.53
CA ILE A 49 0.34 -8.07 -4.05
C ILE A 49 -0.98 -8.80 -3.89
N GLU A 50 -1.52 -8.77 -2.67
CA GLU A 50 -2.86 -9.27 -2.38
C GLU A 50 -3.78 -8.12 -1.97
N VAL A 51 -5.03 -8.23 -2.38
CA VAL A 51 -6.07 -7.26 -2.10
C VAL A 51 -7.24 -7.99 -1.46
N ASP A 52 -7.59 -7.54 -0.27
CA ASP A 52 -8.80 -7.97 0.42
C ASP A 52 -9.79 -6.80 0.40
N SER A 53 -10.90 -6.98 -0.33
CA SER A 53 -11.84 -5.90 -0.60
C SER A 53 -13.28 -6.38 -0.36
N PRO A 54 -13.85 -6.06 0.82
CA PRO A 54 -15.22 -6.44 1.12
C PRO A 54 -16.22 -5.71 0.20
N MET A 55 -17.45 -6.21 0.13
CA MET A 55 -18.52 -5.58 -0.65
C MET A 55 -18.88 -4.19 -0.09
N ILE A 56 -18.84 -4.03 1.23
CA ILE A 56 -19.08 -2.79 1.96
C ILE A 56 -17.95 -2.60 2.99
N GLY A 57 -17.43 -1.38 3.11
CA GLY A 57 -16.38 -1.03 4.08
C GLY A 57 -15.02 -0.74 3.44
N PHE A 58 -13.96 -0.93 4.22
CA PHE A 58 -12.60 -0.61 3.83
C PHE A 58 -11.84 -1.86 3.38
N SER A 59 -10.90 -1.64 2.46
CA SER A 59 -10.07 -2.67 1.86
C SER A 59 -8.68 -2.68 2.50
N THR A 60 -8.02 -3.84 2.41
CA THR A 60 -6.66 -4.08 2.90
C THR A 60 -5.74 -4.39 1.73
N LEU A 61 -4.58 -3.75 1.69
CA LEU A 61 -3.47 -4.10 0.80
C LEU A 61 -2.44 -4.93 1.57
N ARG A 62 -2.02 -6.05 0.99
CA ARG A 62 -0.90 -6.84 1.51
C ARG A 62 0.21 -6.88 0.46
N LEU A 63 1.38 -6.40 0.83
CA LEU A 63 2.59 -6.41 0.01
C LEU A 63 3.55 -7.44 0.59
N PHE A 64 4.03 -8.34 -0.26
CA PHE A 64 5.01 -9.35 0.10
C PHE A 64 6.35 -8.97 -0.51
N LEU A 65 7.40 -8.91 0.31
CA LEU A 65 8.75 -8.51 -0.12
C LEU A 65 9.80 -9.31 0.66
N ASN A 66 10.68 -10.03 -0.02
CA ASN A 66 11.84 -10.73 0.58
C ASN A 66 11.50 -11.49 1.88
N GLY A 67 10.41 -12.27 1.88
CA GLY A 67 9.95 -13.05 3.05
C GLY A 67 9.21 -12.25 4.12
N ASN A 68 9.09 -10.92 3.98
CA ASN A 68 8.29 -10.06 4.85
C ASN A 68 6.92 -9.76 4.25
N LYS A 69 5.94 -9.52 5.13
CA LYS A 69 4.59 -9.06 4.78
C LYS A 69 4.35 -7.68 5.37
N ILE A 70 3.89 -6.75 4.53
CA ILE A 70 3.41 -5.44 4.97
C ILE A 70 1.91 -5.37 4.67
N GLU A 71 1.12 -5.11 5.69
CA GLU A 71 -0.34 -5.06 5.60
C GLU A 71 -0.83 -3.68 6.00
N VAL A 72 -1.58 -3.04 5.12
CA VAL A 72 -2.16 -1.72 5.37
C VAL A 72 -3.66 -1.74 5.09
N HIS A 73 -4.42 -1.26 6.08
CA HIS A 73 -5.88 -1.29 6.08
C HIS A 73 -6.46 0.12 6.02
N GLY A 74 -7.73 0.22 5.61
CA GLY A 74 -8.52 1.45 5.73
C GLY A 74 -8.74 2.20 4.43
N PHE A 75 -8.32 1.66 3.30
CA PHE A 75 -8.44 2.33 2.00
C PHE A 75 -9.75 2.00 1.32
N SER A 76 -10.22 2.89 0.43
CA SER A 76 -11.37 2.57 -0.41
C SER A 76 -10.99 1.50 -1.44
N LYS A 77 -12.00 0.79 -1.96
CA LYS A 77 -11.83 -0.19 -3.04
C LYS A 77 -11.23 0.44 -4.30
N SER A 78 -11.59 1.69 -4.61
CA SER A 78 -11.01 2.45 -5.72
C SER A 78 -9.53 2.73 -5.51
N ASP A 79 -9.14 3.16 -4.30
CA ASP A 79 -7.75 3.48 -3.98
C ASP A 79 -6.87 2.25 -4.16
N ILE A 80 -7.27 1.11 -3.58
CA ILE A 80 -6.51 -0.13 -3.67
C ILE A 80 -6.35 -0.60 -5.12
N LYS A 81 -7.42 -0.51 -5.92
CA LYS A 81 -7.34 -0.84 -7.36
C LYS A 81 -6.35 0.06 -8.08
N GLN A 82 -6.34 1.36 -7.77
CA GLN A 82 -5.44 2.32 -8.40
C GLN A 82 -3.99 2.10 -7.97
N ILE A 83 -3.75 1.89 -6.67
CA ILE A 83 -2.44 1.56 -6.12
C ILE A 83 -1.88 0.31 -6.79
N ARG A 84 -2.65 -0.78 -6.82
CA ARG A 84 -2.25 -2.03 -7.46
C ARG A 84 -1.90 -1.83 -8.93
N LYS A 85 -2.75 -1.12 -9.68
CA LYS A 85 -2.51 -0.84 -11.09
C LYS A 85 -1.18 -0.11 -11.32
N ILE A 86 -0.89 0.91 -10.51
CA ILE A 86 0.36 1.69 -10.63
C ILE A 86 1.58 0.83 -10.34
N ILE A 87 1.54 0.00 -9.29
CA ILE A 87 2.66 -0.89 -8.96
C ILE A 87 2.87 -1.92 -10.08
N ASP A 88 1.80 -2.53 -10.59
CA ASP A 88 1.87 -3.52 -11.67
C ASP A 88 2.44 -2.89 -12.96
N GLU A 89 1.98 -1.69 -13.34
CA GLU A 89 2.51 -0.95 -14.50
C GLU A 89 3.99 -0.61 -14.36
N ALA A 90 4.43 -0.18 -13.17
CA ALA A 90 5.84 0.11 -12.91
C ALA A 90 6.72 -1.15 -13.01
N ARG A 91 6.24 -2.28 -12.48
CA ARG A 91 6.93 -3.58 -12.56
C ARG A 91 7.02 -4.08 -14.00
N SER A 92 5.95 -3.95 -14.78
CA SER A 92 5.93 -4.36 -16.19
C SER A 92 6.87 -3.54 -17.05
N LYS A 93 6.94 -2.21 -16.87
CA LYS A 93 7.87 -1.33 -17.62
C LYS A 93 9.34 -1.69 -17.40
N ARG A 94 9.73 -2.11 -16.19
CA ARG A 94 11.11 -2.53 -15.91
C ARG A 94 11.46 -3.89 -16.50
N ARG A 95 10.52 -4.85 -16.50
CA ARG A 95 10.77 -6.20 -17.04
C ARG A 95 10.87 -6.25 -18.57
N GLY A 96 10.36 -5.23 -19.26
CA GLY A 96 10.46 -5.09 -20.71
C GLY A 96 11.68 -4.30 -21.21
N ARG A 97 12.60 -3.91 -20.32
CA ARG A 97 13.87 -3.27 -20.66
C ARG A 97 15.03 -4.25 -20.52
#